data_AF-K1UB73-F1
#
_entry.id   AF-K1UB73-F1
#
_cell.length_a   1.000
_cell.length_b   1.000
_cell.length_c   1.000
_cell.angle_alpha   90.00
_cell.angle_beta   90.00
_cell.angle_gamma   90.00
#
_symmetry.space_group_name_H-M   'P 1'
#
loop_
_entity.id
_entity.type
_entity.pdbx_description
1 polymer ?
#
loop_
_entity_poly.entity_id
_entity_poly.type
_entity_poly.pdbx_seq_one_letter_code
_entity_poly.pdbx_strand_id
1 'polypeptide(L)'
;MKLSKLYSKSLWKDSFLYAVSFIAAIETICAIANFSITDICNIQKWWEKGLVIVGVFLLFWIIISVVKAFRADHSITLKIKGINVKIEEGDIFESTDWKLIPFNEFFDTTVDDVVIARNSLNGKFIERLQDIDDLNRKINEADDVPGMKEKTKAGRICYSLGRIIAYQDYMLLAFSHFENNQAL
;
A
#
# COMPACT_ATOMS: atom_id res chain seq x y z
N MET A 1 2.20 14.26 -3.00
CA MET A 1 0.73 14.00 -2.94
C MET A 1 0.37 13.01 -4.04
N LYS A 2 0.11 11.73 -3.73
CA LYS A 2 -0.40 10.81 -4.76
C LYS A 2 -1.86 11.19 -5.06
N LEU A 3 -2.11 11.81 -6.21
CA LEU A 3 -3.45 12.22 -6.68
C LEU A 3 -4.43 11.03 -6.79
N SER A 4 -3.92 9.79 -6.78
CA SER A 4 -4.73 8.57 -6.70
C SER A 4 -5.67 8.54 -5.49
N LYS A 5 -5.33 9.26 -4.40
CA LYS A 5 -6.15 9.33 -3.17
C LYS A 5 -7.53 9.95 -3.38
N LEU A 6 -7.70 10.80 -4.41
CA LEU A 6 -8.97 11.44 -4.74
C LEU A 6 -9.84 10.60 -5.70
N TYR A 7 -9.37 9.44 -6.17
CA TYR A 7 -10.14 8.62 -7.12
C TYR A 7 -11.08 7.61 -6.46
N SER A 8 -11.05 7.47 -5.13
CA SER A 8 -11.91 6.51 -4.43
C SER A 8 -13.37 6.96 -4.45
N LYS A 9 -14.22 6.16 -5.11
CA LYS A 9 -15.67 6.41 -5.19
C LYS A 9 -16.35 6.38 -3.81
N SER A 10 -15.86 5.56 -2.86
CA SER A 10 -16.40 5.54 -1.50
C SER A 10 -16.07 6.83 -0.75
N LEU A 11 -14.86 7.38 -0.93
CA LEU A 11 -14.45 8.62 -0.30
C LEU A 11 -15.39 9.78 -0.63
N TRP A 12 -15.73 9.97 -1.92
CA TRP A 12 -16.63 11.04 -2.34
C TRP A 12 -18.06 10.85 -1.85
N LYS A 13 -18.58 9.61 -1.86
CA LYS A 13 -19.92 9.29 -1.34
C LYS A 13 -20.04 9.57 0.15
N ASP A 14 -19.06 9.13 0.92
CA ASP A 14 -19.04 9.37 2.35
C ASP A 14 -18.90 10.88 2.65
N SER A 15 -18.04 11.58 1.91
CA SER A 15 -17.84 13.02 2.11
C SER A 15 -19.09 13.82 1.78
N PHE A 16 -19.86 13.39 0.78
CA PHE A 16 -21.18 13.94 0.47
C PHE A 16 -22.14 13.73 1.64
N LEU A 17 -22.21 12.51 2.18
CA LEU A 17 -23.08 12.20 3.32
C LEU A 17 -22.71 13.04 4.55
N TYR A 18 -21.42 13.18 4.87
CA TYR A 18 -20.95 14.04 5.96
C TYR A 18 -21.32 15.51 5.75
N ALA A 19 -21.17 16.04 4.53
CA ALA A 19 -21.56 17.42 4.22
C ALA A 19 -23.07 17.65 4.43
N VAL A 20 -23.91 16.72 3.96
CA VAL A 20 -25.36 16.77 4.19
C VAL A 20 -25.68 16.72 5.69
N SER A 21 -25.07 15.80 6.44
CA SER A 21 -25.29 15.69 7.90
C SER A 21 -24.89 16.96 8.65
N PHE A 22 -23.78 17.59 8.28
CA PHE A 22 -23.31 18.81 8.93
C PHE A 22 -24.24 20.00 8.67
N ILE A 23 -24.71 20.16 7.44
CA ILE A 23 -25.65 21.22 7.08
C ILE A 23 -27.00 21.02 7.77
N ALA A 24 -27.51 19.79 7.83
CA ALA A 24 -28.74 19.48 8.54
C ALA A 24 -28.63 19.80 10.05
N ALA A 25 -27.49 19.50 10.67
CA ALA A 25 -27.25 19.84 12.07
C ALA A 25 -27.22 21.37 12.31
N ILE A 26 -26.57 22.13 11.43
CA ILE A 26 -26.55 23.60 11.51
C ILE A 26 -27.96 24.17 11.33
N GLU A 27 -28.70 23.70 10.33
CA GLU A 27 -30.06 24.16 10.06
C GLU A 27 -30.98 23.91 11.25
N THR A 28 -30.86 22.75 11.91
CA THR A 28 -31.58 22.44 13.14
C THR A 28 -31.27 23.43 14.25
N ILE A 29 -30.00 23.79 14.46
CA ILE A 29 -29.57 24.76 15.49
C ILE A 29 -30.09 26.16 15.17
N CYS A 30 -29.97 26.59 13.91
CA CYS A 30 -30.47 27.89 13.46
C CYS A 30 -31.98 28.00 13.63
N ALA A 31 -32.74 26.94 13.32
CA ALA A 31 -34.18 26.90 13.51
C ALA A 31 -34.58 27.06 15.00
N ILE A 32 -33.87 26.36 15.91
CA ILE A 32 -34.09 26.48 17.36
C ILE A 32 -33.74 27.89 17.86
N ALA A 33 -32.66 28.48 17.34
CA ALA A 33 -32.22 29.83 17.70
C ALA A 33 -33.06 30.95 17.05
N ASN A 34 -34.08 30.60 16.25
CA ASN A 34 -34.86 31.52 15.43
C ASN A 34 -33.98 32.46 14.58
N PHE A 35 -32.88 31.90 14.06
CA PHE A 35 -31.87 32.59 13.29
C PHE A 35 -31.95 32.16 11.83
N SER A 36 -32.01 33.12 10.92
CA SER A 36 -32.18 32.89 9.49
C SER A 36 -30.95 33.30 8.70
N ILE A 37 -30.75 32.66 7.54
CA ILE A 37 -29.70 33.03 6.58
C ILE A 37 -29.83 34.50 6.15
N THR A 38 -31.05 35.04 6.16
CA THR A 38 -31.33 36.47 5.88
C THR A 38 -30.71 37.44 6.88
N ASP A 39 -30.40 36.97 8.08
CA ASP A 39 -29.87 37.80 9.16
C ASP A 39 -28.35 37.98 9.00
N ILE A 40 -27.67 37.02 8.35
CA ILE A 40 -26.24 37.10 8.00
C ILE A 40 -26.04 37.78 6.65
N CYS A 41 -26.81 37.36 5.65
CA CYS A 41 -26.68 37.85 4.30
C CYS A 41 -27.99 38.55 3.93
N ASN A 42 -27.91 39.87 3.69
CA ASN A 42 -29.04 40.71 3.29
C ASN A 42 -29.48 40.38 1.84
N ILE A 43 -30.01 39.17 1.66
CA ILE A 43 -30.38 38.59 0.38
C ILE A 43 -31.89 38.58 0.29
N GLN A 44 -32.41 39.40 -0.62
CA GLN A 44 -33.84 39.59 -0.81
C GLN A 44 -34.44 38.55 -1.76
N LYS A 45 -33.67 38.02 -2.72
CA LYS A 45 -34.16 37.08 -3.73
C LYS A 45 -33.92 35.62 -3.32
N TRP A 46 -34.91 34.77 -3.56
CA TRP A 46 -34.87 33.36 -3.18
C TRP A 46 -33.79 32.55 -3.92
N TRP A 47 -33.50 32.88 -5.19
CA TRP A 47 -32.49 32.18 -5.98
C TRP A 47 -31.06 32.52 -5.54
N GLU A 48 -30.81 33.76 -5.08
CA GLU A 48 -29.52 34.17 -4.52
C GLU A 48 -29.22 33.39 -3.22
N LYS A 49 -30.24 33.16 -2.38
CA LYS A 49 -30.12 32.29 -1.19
C LYS A 49 -29.79 30.85 -1.57
N GLY A 50 -30.49 30.30 -2.56
CA GLY A 50 -30.22 28.95 -3.06
C GLY A 50 -28.79 28.79 -3.56
N LEU A 51 -28.26 29.79 -4.28
CA LEU A 51 -26.88 29.79 -4.78
C LEU A 51 -25.86 29.82 -3.64
N VAL A 52 -26.11 30.61 -2.60
CA VAL A 52 -25.25 30.63 -1.39
C VAL A 52 -25.24 29.27 -0.70
N ILE A 53 -26.40 28.64 -0.51
CA ILE A 53 -26.51 27.31 0.13
C ILE A 53 -25.76 26.25 -0.68
N VAL A 54 -25.95 26.23 -2.00
CA VAL A 54 -25.24 25.29 -2.89
C VAL A 54 -23.74 25.54 -2.88
N GLY A 55 -23.31 26.81 -2.89
CA GLY A 55 -21.90 27.18 -2.80
C GLY A 55 -21.25 26.71 -1.50
N VAL A 56 -21.91 26.94 -0.37
CA VAL A 56 -21.45 26.47 0.95
C VAL A 56 -21.41 24.95 1.00
N PHE A 57 -22.44 24.27 0.47
CA PHE A 57 -22.47 22.81 0.36
C PHE A 57 -21.28 22.26 -0.42
N LEU A 58 -21.03 22.79 -1.62
CA LEU A 58 -19.93 22.36 -2.48
C LEU A 58 -18.58 22.60 -1.80
N LEU A 59 -18.41 23.75 -1.14
CA LEU A 59 -17.20 24.08 -0.40
C LEU A 59 -16.94 23.06 0.72
N PHE A 60 -17.94 22.79 1.58
CA PHE A 60 -17.82 21.79 2.64
C PHE A 60 -17.55 20.39 2.10
N TRP A 61 -18.23 19.99 1.03
CA TRP A 61 -18.03 18.69 0.42
C TRP A 61 -16.59 18.51 -0.11
N ILE A 62 -16.03 19.53 -0.77
CA ILE A 62 -14.65 19.52 -1.25
C ILE A 62 -13.68 19.47 -0.06
N ILE A 63 -13.88 20.31 0.96
CA ILE A 63 -13.00 20.36 2.15
C ILE A 63 -12.98 18.98 2.83
N ILE A 64 -14.13 18.39 3.10
CA ILE A 64 -14.23 17.06 3.74
C ILE A 64 -13.55 15.99 2.88
N SER A 65 -13.76 16.01 1.56
CA SER A 65 -13.13 15.06 0.64
C SER A 65 -11.61 15.18 0.67
N VAL A 66 -11.09 16.41 0.62
CA VAL A 66 -9.65 16.68 0.70
C VAL A 66 -9.09 16.22 2.05
N VAL A 67 -9.73 16.56 3.17
CA VAL A 67 -9.30 16.14 4.51
C VAL A 67 -9.30 14.62 4.65
N LYS A 68 -10.35 13.93 4.19
CA LYS A 68 -10.39 12.45 4.18
C LYS A 68 -9.29 11.88 3.30
N ALA A 69 -9.00 12.47 2.14
CA ALA A 69 -7.93 12.00 1.28
C ALA A 69 -6.54 12.17 1.93
N PHE A 70 -6.33 13.25 2.68
CA PHE A 70 -5.10 13.44 3.46
C PHE A 70 -4.97 12.41 4.60
N ARG A 71 -6.08 12.08 5.27
CA ARG A 71 -6.12 11.15 6.40
C ARG A 71 -6.27 9.68 6.00
N ALA A 72 -6.53 9.40 4.73
CA ALA A 72 -6.57 8.05 4.19
C ALA A 72 -5.15 7.47 4.25
N ASP A 73 -4.85 6.87 5.40
CA ASP A 73 -3.70 6.01 5.58
C ASP A 73 -3.98 4.68 4.88
N HIS A 74 -3.00 4.15 4.15
CA HIS A 74 -3.11 2.85 3.49
C HIS A 74 -2.60 1.74 4.43
N SER A 75 -2.44 2.06 5.71
CA SER A 75 -2.02 1.13 6.74
C SER A 75 -3.21 0.57 7.51
N ILE A 76 -3.28 -0.76 7.63
CA ILE A 76 -4.20 -1.45 8.53
C ILE A 76 -3.34 -2.19 9.56
N THR A 77 -3.51 -1.87 10.84
CA THR A 77 -2.83 -2.57 11.92
C THR A 77 -3.79 -3.57 12.56
N LEU A 78 -3.43 -4.85 12.51
CA LEU A 78 -4.16 -5.96 13.10
C LEU A 78 -3.33 -6.57 14.23
N LYS A 79 -3.98 -7.00 15.30
CA LYS A 79 -3.30 -7.71 16.39
C LYS A 79 -3.66 -9.20 16.33
N ILE A 80 -2.72 -10.03 15.90
CA ILE A 80 -2.91 -11.49 15.77
C ILE A 80 -2.09 -12.17 16.86
N LYS A 81 -2.76 -12.82 17.83
CA LYS A 81 -2.11 -13.55 18.95
C LYS A 81 -1.03 -12.73 19.68
N GLY A 82 -1.25 -11.43 19.84
CA GLY A 82 -0.31 -10.52 20.50
C GLY A 82 0.73 -9.87 19.59
N ILE A 83 0.85 -10.31 18.34
CA ILE A 83 1.73 -9.74 17.32
C ILE A 83 0.98 -8.63 16.58
N ASN A 84 1.58 -7.44 16.49
CA ASN A 84 1.07 -6.35 15.67
C ASN A 84 1.50 -6.57 14.22
N VAL A 85 0.53 -6.82 13.34
CA VAL A 85 0.71 -6.99 11.91
C VAL A 85 0.20 -5.72 11.22
N LYS A 86 1.09 -5.00 10.54
CA LYS A 86 0.77 -3.79 9.79
C LYS A 86 0.78 -4.13 8.29
N ILE A 87 -0.36 -3.93 7.63
CA ILE A 87 -0.50 -4.10 6.17
C ILE A 87 -0.45 -2.70 5.58
N GLU A 88 0.53 -2.41 4.71
CA GLU A 88 0.74 -1.08 4.13
C GLU A 88 0.96 -1.17 2.62
N GLU A 89 0.54 -0.12 1.89
CA GLU A 89 0.92 0.07 0.50
C GLU A 89 2.17 0.96 0.40
N GLY A 90 3.25 0.45 -0.20
CA GLY A 90 4.50 1.18 -0.34
C GLY A 90 5.52 0.47 -1.23
N ASP A 91 6.70 1.09 -1.37
CA ASP A 91 7.87 0.44 -1.95
C ASP A 91 8.66 -0.25 -0.82
N ILE A 92 8.79 -1.57 -0.90
CA ILE A 92 9.53 -2.36 0.10
C ILE A 92 11.02 -1.98 0.18
N PHE A 93 11.59 -1.45 -0.92
CA PHE A 93 12.99 -1.03 -0.95
C PHE A 93 13.26 0.23 -0.13
N GLU A 94 12.23 1.06 0.11
CA GLU A 94 12.30 2.28 0.93
C GLU A 94 12.10 2.00 2.44
N SER A 95 11.79 0.75 2.81
CA SER A 95 11.69 0.35 4.23
C SER A 95 13.03 0.51 4.97
N THR A 96 12.98 0.85 6.24
CA THR A 96 14.17 0.94 7.13
C THR A 96 14.43 -0.34 7.91
N ASP A 97 13.40 -1.18 8.06
CA ASP A 97 13.49 -2.48 8.71
C ASP A 97 13.89 -3.58 7.72
N TRP A 98 14.13 -4.79 8.24
CA TRP A 98 14.43 -5.98 7.45
C TRP A 98 13.43 -6.22 6.31
N LYS A 99 13.96 -6.47 5.10
CA LYS A 99 13.18 -6.63 3.87
C LYS A 99 13.16 -8.09 3.44
N LEU A 100 12.03 -8.76 3.56
CA LEU A 100 11.88 -10.14 3.09
C LEU A 100 11.53 -10.15 1.58
N ILE A 101 12.39 -10.73 0.75
CA ILE A 101 12.15 -10.89 -0.68
C ILE A 101 11.94 -12.38 -0.99
N PRO A 102 10.76 -12.79 -1.48
CA PRO A 102 10.52 -14.18 -1.87
C PRO A 102 11.25 -14.49 -3.19
N PHE A 103 12.02 -15.56 -3.19
CA PHE A 103 12.67 -16.17 -4.35
C PHE A 103 12.11 -17.57 -4.59
N ASN A 104 12.45 -18.15 -5.74
CA ASN A 104 12.23 -19.57 -5.95
C ASN A 104 13.25 -20.41 -5.18
N GLU A 105 13.03 -21.73 -5.17
CA GLU A 105 13.91 -22.71 -4.54
C GLU A 105 15.34 -22.76 -5.10
N PHE A 106 15.63 -22.09 -6.21
CA PHE A 106 16.97 -22.03 -6.82
C PHE A 106 17.70 -20.72 -6.52
N PHE A 107 17.02 -19.75 -5.89
CA PHE A 107 17.47 -18.35 -5.78
C PHE A 107 17.99 -17.79 -7.12
N ASP A 108 17.21 -17.96 -8.18
CA ASP A 108 17.57 -17.41 -9.50
C ASP A 108 17.86 -15.91 -9.43
N THR A 109 18.98 -15.47 -10.03
CA THR A 109 19.41 -14.06 -10.06
C THR A 109 19.47 -13.48 -11.48
N THR A 110 19.17 -14.28 -12.51
CA THR A 110 19.20 -13.81 -13.90
C THR A 110 17.92 -13.07 -14.26
N VAL A 111 18.03 -11.79 -14.63
CA VAL A 111 16.91 -10.96 -15.10
C VAL A 111 16.82 -11.02 -16.63
N ASP A 112 16.04 -11.97 -17.14
CA ASP A 112 15.92 -12.30 -18.56
C ASP A 112 14.52 -12.09 -19.15
N ASP A 113 13.55 -11.64 -18.34
CA ASP A 113 12.12 -11.59 -18.69
C ASP A 113 11.50 -12.96 -19.05
N VAL A 114 12.18 -14.07 -18.71
CA VAL A 114 11.68 -15.45 -18.82
C VAL A 114 11.33 -16.00 -17.44
N VAL A 115 12.31 -16.08 -16.54
CA VAL A 115 12.11 -16.53 -15.16
C VAL A 115 11.88 -15.32 -14.25
N ILE A 116 12.68 -14.27 -14.43
CA ILE A 116 12.58 -13.04 -13.65
C ILE A 116 12.37 -11.87 -14.60
N ALA A 117 11.18 -11.27 -14.52
CA ALA A 117 10.88 -10.04 -15.24
C ALA A 117 11.54 -8.83 -14.60
N ARG A 118 12.07 -7.90 -15.40
CA ARG A 118 12.71 -6.64 -14.93
C ARG A 118 11.80 -5.84 -13.99
N ASN A 119 10.51 -5.77 -14.33
CA ASN A 119 9.51 -5.04 -13.56
C ASN A 119 8.97 -5.79 -12.34
N SER A 120 9.37 -7.06 -12.14
CA SER A 120 8.99 -7.84 -10.96
C SER A 120 9.73 -7.37 -9.71
N LEU A 121 9.30 -7.84 -8.53
CA LEU A 121 9.99 -7.53 -7.27
C LEU A 121 11.44 -8.02 -7.29
N ASN A 122 11.69 -9.27 -7.71
CA ASN A 122 13.03 -9.85 -7.82
C ASN A 122 13.88 -9.10 -8.86
N GLY A 123 13.31 -8.77 -10.02
CA GLY A 123 14.01 -8.01 -11.07
C GLY A 123 14.47 -6.64 -10.56
N LYS A 124 13.57 -5.88 -9.94
CA LYS A 124 13.90 -4.59 -9.32
C LYS A 124 14.90 -4.70 -8.17
N PHE A 125 14.86 -5.79 -7.42
CA PHE A 125 15.85 -6.06 -6.37
C PHE A 125 17.24 -6.27 -6.99
N ILE A 126 17.35 -7.17 -7.97
CA ILE A 126 18.63 -7.51 -8.61
C ILE A 126 19.23 -6.30 -9.34
N GLU A 127 18.42 -5.53 -10.06
CA GLU A 127 18.89 -4.31 -10.76
C GLU A 127 19.41 -3.21 -9.81
N ARG A 128 19.02 -3.24 -8.53
CA ARG A 128 19.52 -2.31 -7.51
C ARG A 128 20.87 -2.74 -6.92
N LEU A 129 21.31 -3.98 -7.15
CA LEU A 129 22.57 -4.49 -6.64
C LEU A 129 23.75 -3.95 -7.46
N GLN A 130 24.81 -3.55 -6.78
CA GLN A 130 26.06 -3.12 -7.42
C GLN A 130 26.88 -4.31 -7.91
N ASP A 131 26.84 -5.42 -7.18
CA ASP A 131 27.61 -6.63 -7.43
C ASP A 131 26.70 -7.85 -7.27
N ILE A 132 26.34 -8.46 -8.40
CA ILE A 132 25.52 -9.69 -8.43
C ILE A 132 26.35 -10.92 -8.08
N ASP A 133 27.67 -10.88 -8.30
CA ASP A 133 28.56 -11.99 -8.00
C ASP A 133 28.76 -12.13 -6.49
N ASP A 134 28.75 -11.03 -5.73
CA ASP A 134 28.70 -11.06 -4.26
C ASP A 134 27.42 -11.73 -3.75
N LEU A 135 26.27 -11.41 -4.33
CA LEU A 135 25.00 -12.07 -3.99
C LEU A 135 25.07 -13.58 -4.27
N ASN A 136 25.51 -13.96 -5.48
CA ASN A 136 25.62 -15.37 -5.86
C ASN A 136 26.59 -16.13 -4.95
N ARG A 137 27.72 -15.50 -4.59
CA ARG A 137 28.66 -16.06 -3.61
C ARG A 137 27.98 -16.26 -2.25
N LYS A 138 27.26 -15.26 -1.74
CA LYS A 138 26.55 -15.36 -0.46
C LYS A 138 25.47 -16.44 -0.43
N ILE A 139 24.79 -16.67 -1.54
CA ILE A 139 23.81 -17.76 -1.67
C ILE A 139 24.51 -19.12 -1.60
N ASN A 140 25.62 -19.28 -2.34
CA ASN A 140 26.37 -20.54 -2.40
C ASN A 140 27.14 -20.86 -1.11
N GLU A 141 27.59 -19.84 -0.39
CA GLU A 141 28.32 -19.96 0.89
C GLU A 141 27.38 -19.99 2.11
N ALA A 142 26.06 -19.90 1.91
CA ALA A 142 25.12 -19.88 3.02
C ALA A 142 25.17 -21.20 3.80
N ASP A 143 25.33 -21.11 5.13
CA ASP A 143 25.40 -22.29 6.00
C ASP A 143 24.19 -23.22 5.83
N ASP A 144 24.46 -24.52 5.91
CA ASP A 144 23.43 -25.54 5.90
C ASP A 144 22.54 -25.44 7.14
N VAL A 145 21.23 -25.33 6.93
CA VAL A 145 20.26 -25.30 8.01
C VAL A 145 19.86 -26.74 8.36
N PRO A 146 19.95 -27.17 9.64
CA PRO A 146 19.54 -28.52 10.05
C PRO A 146 18.10 -28.83 9.65
N GLY A 147 17.91 -29.90 8.86
CA GLY A 147 16.60 -30.30 8.34
C GLY A 147 16.17 -29.64 7.02
N MET A 148 16.92 -28.65 6.53
CA MET A 148 16.71 -27.97 5.24
C MET A 148 17.93 -28.12 4.33
N LYS A 149 18.38 -29.38 4.18
CA LYS A 149 19.53 -29.69 3.32
C LYS A 149 19.26 -29.29 1.88
N GLU A 150 20.33 -28.87 1.22
CA GLU A 150 20.36 -28.62 -0.21
C GLU A 150 20.17 -29.94 -0.97
N LYS A 151 19.42 -29.86 -2.06
CA LYS A 151 19.18 -30.96 -2.99
C LYS A 151 19.69 -30.54 -4.36
N THR A 152 20.01 -31.51 -5.21
CA THR A 152 20.30 -31.24 -6.61
C THR A 152 19.09 -31.65 -7.46
N LYS A 153 18.52 -30.71 -8.21
CA LYS A 153 17.43 -30.97 -9.16
C LYS A 153 17.88 -30.49 -10.54
N ALA A 154 17.89 -31.40 -11.51
CA ALA A 154 18.35 -31.12 -12.89
C ALA A 154 19.74 -30.44 -12.97
N GLY A 155 20.69 -30.84 -12.11
CA GLY A 155 22.05 -30.27 -12.07
C GLY A 155 22.17 -28.92 -11.36
N ARG A 156 21.09 -28.41 -10.76
CA ARG A 156 21.05 -27.13 -10.02
C ARG A 156 20.85 -27.38 -8.53
N ILE A 157 21.46 -26.54 -7.70
CA ILE A 157 21.23 -26.55 -6.25
C ILE A 157 19.82 -26.02 -5.98
N CYS A 158 19.05 -26.78 -5.24
CA CYS A 158 17.67 -26.56 -4.86
C CYS A 158 17.59 -26.53 -3.34
N TYR A 159 17.07 -25.44 -2.81
CA TYR A 159 16.94 -25.17 -1.40
C TYR A 159 15.54 -25.53 -0.93
N SER A 160 15.45 -26.11 0.28
CA SER A 160 14.15 -26.42 0.87
C SER A 160 13.34 -25.15 1.11
N LEU A 161 12.03 -25.19 0.82
CA LEU A 161 11.15 -24.04 1.08
C LEU A 161 11.20 -23.63 2.54
N GLY A 162 11.13 -22.32 2.77
CA GLY A 162 11.31 -21.73 4.10
C GLY A 162 12.76 -21.41 4.45
N ARG A 163 13.75 -21.84 3.66
CA ARG A 163 15.14 -21.39 3.87
C ARG A 163 15.25 -19.89 3.66
N ILE A 164 15.87 -19.21 4.62
CA ILE A 164 16.14 -17.78 4.58
C ILE A 164 17.65 -17.56 4.51
N ILE A 165 18.10 -16.76 3.54
CA ILE A 165 19.48 -16.32 3.41
C ILE A 165 19.52 -14.81 3.64
N ALA A 166 20.30 -14.37 4.64
CA ALA A 166 20.46 -12.94 4.92
C ALA A 166 21.51 -12.34 3.97
N TYR A 167 21.16 -11.21 3.36
CA TYR A 167 22.05 -10.45 2.48
C TYR A 167 21.82 -8.96 2.68
N GLN A 168 22.82 -8.26 3.22
CA GLN A 168 22.68 -6.85 3.63
C GLN A 168 21.50 -6.68 4.61
N ASP A 169 20.55 -5.79 4.31
CA ASP A 169 19.30 -5.58 5.04
C ASP A 169 18.11 -6.39 4.47
N TYR A 170 18.40 -7.35 3.59
CA TYR A 170 17.43 -8.24 2.97
C TYR A 170 17.47 -9.66 3.54
N MET A 171 16.30 -10.29 3.59
CA MET A 171 16.12 -11.70 3.86
C MET A 171 15.56 -12.35 2.59
N LEU A 172 16.34 -13.22 1.96
CA LEU A 172 15.94 -13.93 0.75
C LEU A 172 15.26 -15.23 1.16
N LEU A 173 13.98 -15.39 0.85
CA LEU A 173 13.18 -16.56 1.24
C LEU A 173 13.00 -17.50 0.06
N ALA A 174 13.38 -18.76 0.20
CA ALA A 174 12.96 -19.83 -0.71
C ALA A 174 11.45 -20.06 -0.52
N PHE A 175 10.63 -19.45 -1.37
CA PHE A 175 9.17 -19.39 -1.20
C PHE A 175 8.41 -20.31 -2.16
N SER A 176 8.89 -20.48 -3.40
CA SER A 176 8.15 -21.16 -4.46
C SER A 176 8.95 -22.30 -5.11
N HIS A 177 8.25 -23.40 -5.40
CA HIS A 177 8.77 -24.49 -6.23
C HIS A 177 8.64 -24.13 -7.70
N PHE A 178 9.71 -24.37 -8.47
CA PHE A 178 9.70 -24.10 -9.89
C PHE A 178 9.91 -25.40 -10.68
N GLU A 179 9.08 -25.58 -11.70
CA GLU A 179 9.22 -26.64 -12.70
C GLU A 179 9.06 -26.01 -14.09
N ASN A 180 9.99 -26.29 -15.00
CA ASN A 180 9.99 -25.72 -16.35
C ASN A 180 9.81 -24.20 -16.39
N ASN A 181 10.50 -23.47 -15.50
CA ASN A 181 10.46 -22.01 -15.39
C ASN A 181 9.09 -21.43 -14.96
N GLN A 182 8.22 -22.25 -14.39
CA GLN A 182 6.93 -21.81 -13.86
C GLN A 182 6.80 -22.15 -12.38
N ALA A 183 6.20 -21.23 -11.63
CA ALA A 183 5.84 -21.48 -10.24
C ALA A 183 4.70 -22.51 -10.18
N LEU A 184 4.87 -23.54 -9.36
CA LEU A 184 3.83 -24.54 -9.04
C LEU A 184 2.96 -24.09 -7.85
#